data_AF-A0A6J3KUG6-F1
#
_entry.id   AF-A0A6J3KUG6-F1
#
_cell.length_a   1.000
_cell.length_b   1.000
_cell.length_c   1.000
_cell.angle_alpha   90.00
_cell.angle_beta   90.00
_cell.angle_gamma   90.00
#
_symmetry.space_group_name_H-M   'P 1'
#
loop_
_entity.id
_entity.type
_entity.pdbx_description
1 polymer ?
#
loop_
_entity_poly.entity_id
_entity_poly.type
_entity_poly.pdbx_seq_one_letter_code
_entity_poly.pdbx_strand_id
1 'polypeptide(L)'
;MDSLFTQNISDEPEDIPQTDEPVWILGKKYNAIRELDIIRRDIRSKLWFTYRKNFVPIGGYNSTFTSDKGWGCMLRCGQMVLGQALIILHLGRDWQWTAETRNSTYLKILERFEDKRTAAFSIHQIASMGASEGKEVGQWFGPNTIAQVLKKLVVFDEWSSITIHVALDNTLIVNDILKQCRVEGGTTVEADGAVPLKAPSQWKPLLLLIPLRLGLNEINPIYINGLKTSFKIPQSLGVIGGKPNLALYFIGCVENEVIYLDPHTTQRSGSVGKKLEEEEIEMDATYHCKSSSRIPIMGIDPSVALCFFCATEKDFKSLCKSIQEELITPEKQPLLELCAERLAQWSPVEDIASEATATSTFVDFEHIDPQYDTSDEDFEFLG
;
A
#
# COMPACT_ATOMS: atom_id res chain seq x y z
N MET A 1 -58.42 9.01 -10.74
CA MET A 1 -57.87 7.65 -10.86
C MET A 1 -57.24 7.62 -12.23
N ASP A 2 -55.96 7.88 -12.42
CA ASP A 2 -54.82 7.60 -11.56
C ASP A 2 -53.73 8.64 -11.81
N SER A 3 -53.16 9.18 -10.74
CA SER A 3 -51.88 9.89 -10.81
C SER A 3 -50.96 9.30 -9.76
N LEU A 4 -49.69 9.23 -10.14
CA LEU A 4 -48.53 9.07 -9.27
C LEU A 4 -48.29 7.62 -8.84
N PHE A 5 -47.26 7.01 -9.40
CA PHE A 5 -46.10 6.46 -8.68
C PHE A 5 -45.06 6.01 -9.70
N THR A 6 -44.50 6.95 -10.46
CA THR A 6 -43.17 6.74 -11.05
C THR A 6 -42.19 6.95 -9.91
N GLN A 7 -41.73 5.85 -9.29
CA GLN A 7 -40.58 5.90 -8.41
C GLN A 7 -39.39 6.35 -9.25
N ASN A 8 -38.98 7.61 -9.08
CA ASN A 8 -37.62 8.03 -9.43
C ASN A 8 -36.68 7.28 -8.47
N ILE A 9 -36.31 6.05 -8.84
CA ILE A 9 -35.12 5.41 -8.27
C ILE A 9 -33.97 6.26 -8.83
N SER A 10 -33.46 7.17 -8.01
CA SER A 10 -32.20 7.85 -8.34
C SER A 10 -31.15 6.76 -8.47
N ASP A 11 -30.53 6.69 -9.64
CA ASP A 11 -29.44 5.77 -10.01
C ASP A 11 -28.14 6.16 -9.27
N GLU A 12 -28.25 6.50 -7.98
CA GLU A 12 -27.11 6.87 -7.16
C GLU A 12 -26.26 5.63 -6.87
N PRO A 13 -24.95 5.68 -7.14
CA PRO A 13 -24.08 4.56 -6.88
C PRO A 13 -24.09 4.23 -5.38
N GLU A 14 -24.22 2.94 -5.05
CA GLU A 14 -24.24 2.41 -3.67
C GLU A 14 -22.82 2.38 -3.05
N ASP A 15 -22.02 3.42 -3.30
CA ASP A 15 -20.60 3.49 -2.97
C ASP A 15 -20.34 3.78 -1.49
N ILE A 16 -21.19 4.59 -0.84
CA ILE A 16 -21.13 4.96 0.58
C ILE A 16 -22.49 4.67 1.23
N PRO A 17 -22.56 3.99 2.39
CA PRO A 17 -23.82 3.66 3.02
C PRO A 17 -24.47 4.90 3.65
N GLN A 18 -25.79 4.98 3.60
CA GLN A 18 -26.56 5.99 4.34
C GLN A 18 -26.71 5.55 5.80
N THR A 19 -25.75 5.94 6.64
CA THR A 19 -25.69 5.59 8.07
C THR A 19 -25.33 6.81 8.92
N ASP A 20 -25.71 6.79 10.20
CA ASP A 20 -25.27 7.78 11.19
C ASP A 20 -23.82 7.54 11.66
N GLU A 21 -23.28 6.35 11.40
CA GLU A 21 -21.89 6.01 11.71
C GLU A 21 -20.91 6.81 10.82
N PRO A 22 -19.76 7.24 11.38
CA PRO A 22 -18.83 8.06 10.64
C PRO A 22 -18.08 7.25 9.58
N VAL A 23 -17.90 7.87 8.41
CA VAL A 23 -17.01 7.36 7.36
C VAL A 23 -15.62 7.90 7.62
N TRP A 24 -14.62 7.03 7.66
CA TRP A 24 -13.22 7.41 7.80
C TRP A 24 -12.47 7.15 6.50
N ILE A 25 -11.78 8.16 5.97
CA ILE A 25 -10.91 8.04 4.81
C ILE A 25 -9.54 8.61 5.18
N LEU A 26 -8.51 7.76 5.25
CA LEU A 26 -7.12 8.15 5.48
C LEU A 26 -6.95 9.24 6.57
N GLY A 27 -7.38 8.94 7.80
CA GLY A 27 -7.27 9.83 8.96
C GLY A 27 -8.32 10.93 9.07
N LYS A 28 -9.22 11.09 8.09
CA LYS A 28 -10.30 12.07 8.13
C LYS A 28 -11.65 11.42 8.40
N LYS A 29 -12.41 12.04 9.30
CA LYS A 29 -13.77 11.67 9.67
C LYS A 29 -14.78 12.48 8.85
N TYR A 30 -15.82 11.82 8.38
CA TYR A 30 -16.94 12.41 7.67
C TYR A 30 -18.27 11.89 8.20
N ASN A 31 -19.33 12.68 8.07
CA ASN A 31 -20.70 12.23 8.23
C ASN A 31 -21.22 11.64 6.90
N ALA A 32 -21.64 10.37 6.90
CA ALA A 32 -21.99 9.65 5.68
C ALA A 32 -23.12 10.31 4.87
N ILE A 33 -24.09 10.93 5.56
CA ILE A 33 -25.29 11.53 4.96
C ILE A 33 -25.03 12.97 4.53
N ARG A 34 -24.48 13.80 5.43
CA ARG A 34 -24.35 15.26 5.22
C ARG A 34 -23.16 15.63 4.33
N GLU A 35 -22.16 14.77 4.24
CA GLU A 35 -20.89 15.07 3.57
C GLU A 35 -20.60 14.10 2.40
N LEU A 36 -21.63 13.44 1.85
CA LEU A 36 -21.50 12.44 0.78
C LEU A 36 -20.67 12.94 -0.42
N ASP A 37 -20.94 14.15 -0.91
CA ASP A 37 -20.18 14.74 -2.03
C ASP A 37 -18.73 15.05 -1.67
N ILE A 38 -18.46 15.39 -0.40
CA ILE A 38 -17.11 15.65 0.09
C ILE A 38 -16.33 14.34 0.19
N ILE A 39 -16.97 13.26 0.67
CA ILE A 39 -16.40 11.91 0.72
C ILE A 39 -16.04 11.45 -0.70
N ARG A 40 -17.00 11.51 -1.63
CA ARG A 40 -16.78 11.13 -3.05
C ARG A 40 -15.65 11.93 -3.68
N ARG A 41 -15.56 13.24 -3.39
CA ARG A 41 -14.47 14.08 -3.89
C ARG A 41 -13.10 13.72 -3.28
N ASP A 42 -13.02 13.42 -1.98
CA ASP A 42 -11.77 12.98 -1.34
C ASP A 42 -11.28 11.62 -1.87
N ILE A 43 -12.20 10.69 -2.12
CA ILE A 43 -11.90 9.38 -2.72
C ILE A 43 -11.44 9.57 -4.17
N ARG A 44 -12.21 10.31 -4.98
CA ARG A 44 -11.89 10.58 -6.38
C ARG A 44 -10.56 11.31 -6.56
N SER A 45 -10.15 12.12 -5.58
CA SER A 45 -8.88 12.86 -5.63
C SER A 45 -7.65 11.99 -5.43
N LYS A 46 -7.81 10.75 -4.97
CA LYS A 46 -6.69 9.82 -4.80
C LYS A 46 -6.22 9.32 -6.16
N LEU A 47 -4.90 9.18 -6.30
CA LEU A 47 -4.32 8.54 -7.48
C LEU A 47 -4.72 7.07 -7.50
N TRP A 48 -5.34 6.65 -8.59
CA TRP A 48 -5.85 5.32 -8.83
C TRP A 48 -5.05 4.66 -9.95
N PHE A 49 -4.19 3.72 -9.58
CA PHE A 49 -3.40 2.94 -10.52
C PHE A 49 -4.06 1.59 -10.74
N THR A 50 -4.22 1.23 -12.01
CA THR A 50 -4.90 0.02 -12.45
C THR A 50 -4.01 -0.72 -13.44
N TYR A 51 -4.42 -1.92 -13.85
CA TYR A 51 -3.77 -2.60 -14.95
C TYR A 51 -3.71 -1.71 -16.19
N ARG A 52 -2.58 -1.74 -16.88
CA ARG A 52 -2.34 -1.02 -18.13
C ARG A 52 -1.95 -2.00 -19.22
N LYS A 53 -2.18 -1.60 -20.47
CA LYS A 53 -1.80 -2.35 -21.67
C LYS A 53 -1.23 -1.41 -22.72
N ASN A 54 -0.47 -2.01 -23.63
CA ASN A 54 0.21 -1.34 -24.74
C ASN A 54 1.35 -0.41 -24.29
N PHE A 55 1.90 -0.63 -23.09
CA PHE A 55 3.14 0.02 -22.70
C PHE A 55 4.34 -0.68 -23.34
N VAL A 56 5.49 0.01 -23.39
CA VAL A 56 6.72 -0.56 -23.94
C VAL A 56 7.13 -1.84 -23.19
N PRO A 57 7.64 -2.90 -23.85
CA PRO A 57 7.93 -4.15 -23.16
C PRO A 57 8.87 -4.00 -21.94
N ILE A 58 8.55 -4.68 -20.83
CA ILE A 58 9.37 -4.75 -19.61
C ILE A 58 10.46 -5.83 -19.79
N GLY A 59 11.74 -5.51 -19.61
CA GLY A 59 12.82 -6.50 -19.77
C GLY A 59 13.48 -6.54 -21.16
N GLY A 60 13.27 -5.51 -21.99
CA GLY A 60 14.00 -5.35 -23.27
C GLY A 60 13.27 -5.88 -24.50
N TYR A 61 13.99 -6.04 -25.60
CA TYR A 61 13.44 -6.29 -26.94
C TYR A 61 12.85 -7.70 -27.13
N ASN A 62 13.30 -8.68 -26.35
CA ASN A 62 12.79 -10.06 -26.39
C ASN A 62 11.59 -10.31 -25.47
N SER A 63 11.18 -9.31 -24.69
CA SER A 63 10.07 -9.47 -23.75
C SER A 63 8.72 -9.23 -24.42
N THR A 64 7.72 -10.00 -23.99
CA THR A 64 6.33 -9.85 -24.41
C THR A 64 5.46 -9.14 -23.36
N PHE A 65 6.02 -8.73 -22.22
CA PHE A 65 5.28 -8.06 -21.15
C PHE A 65 4.96 -6.61 -21.53
N THR A 66 3.83 -6.41 -22.22
CA THR A 66 3.25 -5.11 -22.61
C THR A 66 1.94 -4.79 -21.87
N SER A 67 1.57 -5.65 -20.92
CA SER A 67 0.48 -5.45 -19.98
C SER A 67 0.81 -6.12 -18.65
N ASP A 68 0.34 -5.50 -17.57
CA ASP A 68 0.46 -6.04 -16.21
C ASP A 68 -0.81 -6.74 -15.71
N LYS A 69 -1.81 -6.90 -16.60
CA LYS A 69 -3.04 -7.62 -16.29
C LYS A 69 -2.74 -9.03 -15.81
N GLY A 70 -3.28 -9.37 -14.64
CA GLY A 70 -3.21 -10.71 -14.07
C GLY A 70 -2.00 -10.97 -13.17
N TRP A 71 -1.08 -10.00 -13.02
CA TRP A 71 0.07 -10.15 -12.13
C TRP A 71 0.49 -8.86 -11.40
N GLY A 72 0.17 -7.69 -11.95
CA GLY A 72 0.63 -6.40 -11.43
C GLY A 72 -0.18 -5.80 -10.28
N CYS A 73 -1.23 -6.44 -9.76
CA CYS A 73 -2.19 -5.75 -8.88
C CYS A 73 -1.55 -5.22 -7.59
N MET A 74 -0.67 -5.99 -6.95
CA MET A 74 0.03 -5.51 -5.74
C MET A 74 1.03 -4.38 -6.07
N LEU A 75 1.63 -4.41 -7.26
CA LEU A 75 2.52 -3.32 -7.72
C LEU A 75 1.71 -2.03 -7.86
N ARG A 76 0.51 -2.10 -8.43
CA ARG A 76 -0.43 -0.96 -8.51
C ARG A 76 -0.89 -0.48 -7.14
N CYS A 77 -1.15 -1.37 -6.18
CA CYS A 77 -1.42 -0.99 -4.79
C CYS A 77 -0.25 -0.22 -4.16
N GLY A 78 0.98 -0.69 -4.37
CA GLY A 78 2.19 0.02 -3.96
C GLY A 78 2.32 1.41 -4.59
N GLN A 79 2.05 1.52 -5.90
CA GLN A 79 2.01 2.82 -6.58
C GLN A 79 0.97 3.76 -5.95
N MET A 80 -0.22 3.26 -5.59
CA MET A 80 -1.27 4.08 -4.97
C MET A 80 -0.87 4.61 -3.59
N VAL A 81 -0.22 3.78 -2.76
CA VAL A 81 0.30 4.20 -1.45
C VAL A 81 1.38 5.27 -1.61
N LEU A 82 2.39 5.02 -2.46
CA LEU A 82 3.48 5.98 -2.68
C LEU A 82 2.97 7.27 -3.34
N GLY A 83 2.06 7.15 -4.31
CA GLY A 83 1.40 8.28 -4.96
C GLY A 83 0.65 9.15 -3.95
N GLN A 84 -0.10 8.53 -3.04
CA GLN A 84 -0.80 9.25 -1.98
C GLN A 84 0.18 9.93 -1.00
N ALA A 85 1.29 9.28 -0.65
CA ALA A 85 2.35 9.89 0.16
C ALA A 85 2.91 11.16 -0.51
N LEU A 86 3.18 11.10 -1.81
CA LEU A 86 3.69 12.23 -2.61
C LEU A 86 2.66 13.36 -2.73
N ILE A 87 1.37 13.04 -2.90
CA ILE A 87 0.29 14.05 -2.88
C ILE A 87 0.28 14.76 -1.53
N ILE A 88 0.34 14.03 -0.41
CA ILE A 88 0.33 14.66 0.93
C ILE A 88 1.59 15.51 1.14
N LEU A 89 2.77 15.02 0.74
CA LEU A 89 4.03 15.75 0.88
C LEU A 89 4.02 17.08 0.13
N HIS A 90 3.62 17.06 -1.14
CA HIS A 90 3.82 18.18 -2.05
C HIS A 90 2.59 19.09 -2.22
N LEU A 91 1.39 18.57 -1.95
CA LEU A 91 0.12 19.30 -2.15
C LEU A 91 -0.75 19.36 -0.88
N GLY A 92 -0.46 18.51 0.12
CA GLY A 92 -1.20 18.43 1.37
C GLY A 92 -2.39 17.45 1.35
N ARG A 93 -2.79 16.96 2.53
CA ARG A 93 -3.90 16.00 2.70
C ARG A 93 -5.27 16.56 2.29
N ASP A 94 -5.43 17.88 2.27
CA ASP A 94 -6.67 18.57 1.88
C ASP A 94 -6.77 18.83 0.37
N TRP A 95 -5.73 18.54 -0.40
CA TRP A 95 -5.75 18.74 -1.85
C TRP A 95 -6.84 17.89 -2.52
N GLN A 96 -7.49 18.49 -3.52
CA GLN A 96 -8.56 17.85 -4.29
C GLN A 96 -8.29 17.96 -5.78
N TRP A 97 -8.65 16.92 -6.52
CA TRP A 97 -8.55 16.86 -7.97
C TRP A 97 -9.89 17.19 -8.63
N THR A 98 -9.81 17.85 -9.79
CA THR A 98 -10.89 17.96 -10.77
C THR A 98 -10.32 17.74 -12.18
N ALA A 99 -11.18 17.48 -13.17
CA ALA A 99 -10.72 17.26 -14.55
C ALA A 99 -9.95 18.47 -15.13
N GLU A 100 -10.19 19.66 -14.61
CA GLU A 100 -9.56 20.92 -15.00
C GLU A 100 -8.22 21.17 -14.29
N THR A 101 -7.85 20.32 -13.33
CA THR A 101 -6.60 20.46 -12.56
C THR A 101 -5.39 20.39 -13.49
N ARG A 102 -4.60 21.47 -13.53
CA ARG A 102 -3.35 21.59 -14.30
C ARG A 102 -2.14 21.96 -13.43
N ASN A 103 -2.23 21.70 -12.12
CA ASN A 103 -1.16 22.00 -11.19
C ASN A 103 0.13 21.27 -11.61
N SER A 104 1.23 22.00 -11.78
CA SER A 104 2.50 21.44 -12.29
C SER A 104 3.14 20.44 -11.34
N THR A 105 3.02 20.66 -10.03
CA THR A 105 3.47 19.73 -8.99
C THR A 105 2.68 18.43 -9.05
N TYR A 106 1.36 18.50 -9.20
CA TYR A 106 0.50 17.33 -9.39
C TYR A 106 0.92 16.52 -10.63
N LEU A 107 1.04 17.17 -11.79
CA LEU A 107 1.44 16.49 -13.03
C LEU A 107 2.83 15.86 -12.91
N LYS A 108 3.76 16.53 -12.21
CA LYS A 108 5.11 16.01 -11.92
C LYS A 108 5.09 14.78 -11.00
N ILE A 109 4.13 14.68 -10.08
CA ILE A 109 3.91 13.47 -9.28
C ILE A 109 3.41 12.37 -10.21
N LEU A 110 2.37 12.62 -10.99
CA LEU A 110 1.74 11.61 -11.85
C LEU A 110 2.70 11.07 -12.92
N GLU A 111 3.53 11.93 -13.51
CA GLU A 111 4.56 11.57 -14.49
C GLU A 111 5.52 10.48 -13.96
N ARG A 112 5.77 10.44 -12.64
CA ARG A 112 6.65 9.42 -12.03
C ARG A 112 6.07 8.02 -12.04
N PHE A 113 4.77 7.88 -12.24
CA PHE A 113 4.04 6.61 -12.22
C PHE A 113 3.57 6.15 -13.60
N GLU A 114 3.71 6.99 -14.63
CA GLU A 114 3.39 6.59 -16.01
C GLU A 114 4.12 5.30 -16.39
N ASP A 115 3.51 4.46 -17.23
CA ASP A 115 4.06 3.16 -17.65
C ASP A 115 5.18 3.32 -18.70
N LYS A 116 6.24 4.05 -18.34
CA LYS A 116 7.43 4.32 -19.13
C LYS A 116 8.68 3.95 -18.34
N ARG A 117 9.69 3.42 -19.02
CA ARG A 117 10.97 3.04 -18.39
C ARG A 117 11.67 4.19 -17.66
N THR A 118 11.46 5.43 -18.11
CA THR A 118 12.08 6.63 -17.53
C THR A 118 11.38 7.14 -16.27
N ALA A 119 10.14 6.70 -16.01
CA ALA A 119 9.39 7.11 -14.84
C ALA A 119 9.81 6.28 -13.62
N ALA A 120 10.24 6.97 -12.56
CA ALA A 120 10.95 6.38 -11.40
C ALA A 120 10.15 5.29 -10.67
N PHE A 121 8.82 5.42 -10.63
CA PHE A 121 7.90 4.52 -9.95
C PHE A 121 6.95 3.83 -10.93
N SER A 122 7.34 3.74 -12.20
CA SER A 122 6.59 3.00 -13.23
C SER A 122 6.50 1.51 -12.92
N ILE A 123 5.54 0.83 -13.55
CA ILE A 123 5.45 -0.63 -13.50
C ILE A 123 6.74 -1.30 -13.99
N HIS A 124 7.46 -0.68 -14.93
CA HIS A 124 8.75 -1.16 -15.43
C HIS A 124 9.80 -1.19 -14.33
N GLN A 125 9.96 -0.09 -13.59
CA GLN A 125 10.96 0.03 -12.54
C GLN A 125 10.62 -0.88 -11.35
N ILE A 126 9.35 -0.94 -10.95
CA ILE A 126 8.88 -1.81 -9.86
C ILE A 126 9.08 -3.29 -10.22
N ALA A 127 8.65 -3.72 -11.40
CA ALA A 127 8.80 -5.11 -11.82
C ALA A 127 10.28 -5.51 -11.98
N SER A 128 11.11 -4.62 -12.53
CA SER A 128 12.55 -4.89 -12.71
C SER A 128 13.29 -4.95 -11.38
N MET A 129 12.97 -4.05 -10.43
CA MET A 129 13.55 -4.06 -9.09
C MET A 129 13.12 -5.29 -8.28
N GLY A 130 11.96 -5.88 -8.60
CA GLY A 130 11.49 -7.15 -8.02
C GLY A 130 12.47 -8.30 -8.15
N ALA A 131 13.32 -8.32 -9.19
CA ALA A 131 14.34 -9.35 -9.34
C ALA A 131 15.33 -9.38 -8.16
N SER A 132 15.59 -8.21 -7.54
CA SER A 132 16.42 -8.12 -6.34
C SER A 132 15.76 -8.65 -5.06
N GLU A 133 14.47 -8.99 -5.13
CA GLU A 133 13.68 -9.66 -4.10
C GLU A 133 13.31 -11.10 -4.52
N GLY A 134 13.99 -11.65 -5.53
CA GLY A 134 13.70 -12.99 -6.07
C GLY A 134 12.36 -13.10 -6.80
N LYS A 135 11.81 -11.97 -7.29
CA LYS A 135 10.58 -11.94 -8.09
C LYS A 135 10.85 -11.55 -9.53
N GLU A 136 10.64 -12.50 -10.43
CA GLU A 136 10.72 -12.22 -11.87
C GLU A 136 9.54 -11.38 -12.36
N VAL A 137 9.73 -10.71 -13.50
CA VAL A 137 8.65 -9.97 -14.17
C VAL A 137 7.50 -10.94 -14.50
N GLY A 138 6.28 -10.57 -14.16
CA GLY A 138 5.11 -11.45 -14.31
C GLY A 138 4.72 -12.21 -13.04
N GLN A 139 5.57 -12.22 -12.00
CA GLN A 139 5.22 -12.84 -10.73
C GLN A 139 4.48 -11.88 -9.81
N TRP A 140 3.53 -12.43 -9.04
CA TRP A 140 2.79 -11.68 -8.04
C TRP A 140 3.65 -11.35 -6.80
N PHE A 141 3.45 -10.15 -6.23
CA PHE A 141 4.13 -9.68 -5.03
C PHE A 141 3.16 -9.71 -3.84
N GLY A 142 3.67 -10.07 -2.66
CA GLY A 142 2.97 -9.81 -1.40
C GLY A 142 3.23 -8.39 -0.87
N PRO A 143 2.50 -7.94 0.17
CA PRO A 143 2.66 -6.61 0.75
C PRO A 143 4.09 -6.30 1.20
N ASN A 144 4.82 -7.26 1.80
CA ASN A 144 6.22 -7.06 2.18
C ASN A 144 7.13 -6.85 0.96
N THR A 145 7.00 -7.69 -0.08
CA THR A 145 7.83 -7.59 -1.28
C THR A 145 7.70 -6.23 -1.96
N ILE A 146 6.47 -5.73 -2.16
CA ILE A 146 6.29 -4.40 -2.76
C ILE A 146 6.86 -3.30 -1.86
N ALA A 147 6.75 -3.42 -0.53
CA ALA A 147 7.34 -2.46 0.40
C ALA A 147 8.88 -2.39 0.27
N GLN A 148 9.55 -3.54 0.18
CA GLN A 148 11.02 -3.60 -0.01
C GLN A 148 11.44 -3.04 -1.37
N VAL A 149 10.70 -3.38 -2.43
CA VAL A 149 10.95 -2.84 -3.78
C VAL A 149 10.84 -1.32 -3.80
N LEU A 150 9.76 -0.75 -3.23
CA LEU A 150 9.59 0.69 -3.16
C LEU A 150 10.70 1.35 -2.32
N LYS A 151 11.11 0.72 -1.21
CA LYS A 151 12.23 1.19 -0.38
C LYS A 151 13.54 1.30 -1.16
N LYS A 152 13.82 0.37 -2.07
CA LYS A 152 14.99 0.44 -2.96
C LYS A 152 14.82 1.50 -4.06
N LEU A 153 13.63 1.65 -4.61
CA LEU A 153 13.36 2.60 -5.70
C LEU A 153 13.38 4.07 -5.24
N VAL A 154 12.87 4.37 -4.04
CA VAL A 154 12.74 5.76 -3.57
C VAL A 154 14.09 6.47 -3.43
N VAL A 155 15.19 5.71 -3.28
CA VAL A 155 16.56 6.23 -3.22
C VAL A 155 16.92 7.02 -4.48
N PHE A 156 16.31 6.70 -5.63
CA PHE A 156 16.57 7.36 -6.91
C PHE A 156 15.69 8.60 -7.17
N ASP A 157 14.71 8.92 -6.31
CA ASP A 157 13.92 10.15 -6.43
C ASP A 157 14.44 11.26 -5.52
N GLU A 158 15.43 11.99 -6.02
CA GLU A 158 16.04 13.13 -5.32
C GLU A 158 15.03 14.25 -5.04
N TRP A 159 13.98 14.39 -5.87
CA TRP A 159 13.02 15.48 -5.76
C TRP A 159 12.19 15.43 -4.47
N SER A 160 11.67 14.25 -4.12
CA SER A 160 10.84 14.11 -2.92
C SER A 160 11.66 13.75 -1.70
N SER A 161 12.84 13.14 -1.89
CA SER A 161 13.76 12.74 -0.81
C SER A 161 13.06 11.97 0.32
N ILE A 162 12.05 11.17 -0.02
CA ILE A 162 11.29 10.35 0.93
C ILE A 162 12.18 9.21 1.42
N THR A 163 12.06 8.90 2.70
CA THR A 163 12.62 7.71 3.33
C THR A 163 11.52 6.68 3.54
N ILE A 164 11.74 5.45 3.07
CA ILE A 164 10.82 4.34 3.35
C ILE A 164 11.42 3.45 4.44
N HIS A 165 10.63 3.21 5.49
CA HIS A 165 10.93 2.23 6.52
C HIS A 165 9.92 1.09 6.44
N VAL A 166 10.41 -0.15 6.47
CA VAL A 166 9.57 -1.35 6.53
C VAL A 166 9.82 -2.00 7.88
N ALA A 167 8.82 -1.95 8.77
CA ALA A 167 8.90 -2.55 10.09
C ALA A 167 8.58 -4.04 9.97
N LEU A 168 9.54 -4.88 10.34
CA LEU A 168 9.42 -6.35 10.31
C LEU A 168 9.07 -6.89 11.70
N ASP A 169 8.72 -8.18 11.76
CA ASP A 169 8.47 -8.91 13.01
C ASP A 169 7.39 -8.25 13.89
N ASN A 170 6.41 -7.60 13.26
CA ASN A 170 5.34 -6.83 13.89
C ASN A 170 5.85 -5.82 14.92
N THR A 171 7.10 -5.34 14.81
CA THR A 171 7.74 -4.49 15.82
C THR A 171 8.23 -3.19 15.21
N LEU A 172 7.78 -2.07 15.78
CA LEU A 172 8.21 -0.74 15.39
C LEU A 172 9.30 -0.22 16.33
N ILE A 173 10.53 -0.07 15.82
CA ILE A 173 11.69 0.36 16.60
C ILE A 173 11.93 1.86 16.37
N VAL A 174 11.52 2.68 17.32
CA VAL A 174 11.47 4.15 17.19
C VAL A 174 12.85 4.73 16.87
N ASN A 175 13.89 4.30 17.58
CA ASN A 175 15.24 4.86 17.37
C ASN A 175 15.84 4.50 16.00
N ASP A 176 15.48 3.37 15.39
CA ASP A 176 15.94 3.03 14.04
C ASP A 176 15.38 4.01 13.00
N ILE A 177 14.09 4.36 13.13
CA ILE A 177 13.44 5.34 12.26
C ILE A 177 14.01 6.74 12.49
N LEU A 178 14.20 7.14 13.75
CA LEU A 178 14.81 8.44 14.06
C LEU A 178 16.20 8.57 13.43
N LYS A 179 17.03 7.52 13.49
CA LYS A 179 18.35 7.49 12.84
C LYS A 179 18.24 7.55 11.31
N GLN A 180 17.28 6.84 10.72
CA GLN A 180 17.12 6.78 9.26
C GLN A 180 16.64 8.12 8.67
N CYS A 181 15.75 8.82 9.38
CA CYS A 181 15.14 10.05 8.91
C CYS A 181 15.90 11.32 9.30
N ARG A 182 16.69 11.30 10.38
CA ARG A 182 17.48 12.48 10.78
C ARG A 182 18.72 12.66 9.92
N VAL A 183 18.95 13.89 9.45
CA VAL A 183 20.14 14.28 8.67
C VAL A 183 21.03 15.17 9.52
N GLU A 184 22.25 14.72 9.79
CA GLU A 184 23.25 15.53 10.50
C GLU A 184 23.83 16.64 9.59
N GLY A 185 23.94 17.86 10.11
CA GLY A 185 24.72 18.94 9.47
C GLY A 185 24.05 19.74 8.34
N GLY A 186 22.72 19.74 8.21
CA GLY A 186 22.03 20.53 7.17
C GLY A 186 22.17 22.05 7.34
N THR A 187 23.09 22.67 6.59
CA THR A 187 23.22 24.13 6.46
C THR A 187 22.22 24.67 5.42
N THR A 188 21.46 25.70 5.78
CA THR A 188 20.61 26.44 4.83
C THR A 188 21.49 27.30 3.93
N VAL A 189 21.48 27.04 2.62
CA VAL A 189 21.93 28.02 1.63
C VAL A 189 20.70 28.79 1.16
N GLU A 190 20.65 30.09 1.41
CA GLU A 190 19.70 30.99 0.78
C GLU A 190 20.08 31.20 -0.69
N ALA A 191 19.12 31.06 -1.60
CA ALA A 191 19.21 31.63 -2.94
C ALA A 191 17.79 31.93 -3.48
N ASP A 192 17.62 33.19 -3.85
CA ASP A 192 16.54 33.88 -4.55
C ASP A 192 15.39 33.08 -5.20
N GLY A 193 14.16 33.46 -4.83
CA GLY A 193 13.19 33.94 -5.83
C GLY A 193 12.18 32.98 -6.45
N ALA A 194 12.21 31.67 -6.18
CA ALA A 194 11.12 30.76 -6.54
C ALA A 194 11.04 29.67 -5.49
N VAL A 195 10.04 29.69 -4.61
CA VAL A 195 9.97 28.81 -3.44
C VAL A 195 9.51 27.40 -3.85
N PRO A 196 10.36 26.36 -3.83
CA PRO A 196 9.89 25.01 -3.55
C PRO A 196 9.60 24.94 -2.04
N LEU A 197 8.71 24.05 -1.59
CA LEU A 197 8.50 23.76 -0.17
C LEU A 197 9.85 23.37 0.47
N LYS A 198 10.53 24.35 1.08
CA LYS A 198 11.67 24.15 1.99
C LYS A 198 11.19 23.19 3.07
N ALA A 199 11.87 22.08 3.30
CA ALA A 199 11.72 21.34 4.54
C ALA A 199 12.50 22.09 5.64
N PRO A 200 11.84 22.75 6.61
CA PRO A 200 12.52 23.26 7.78
C PRO A 200 12.48 22.13 8.82
N SER A 201 13.34 21.13 8.66
CA SER A 201 13.74 20.24 9.75
C SER A 201 14.85 19.32 9.26
N GLN A 202 15.68 18.89 10.20
CA GLN A 202 16.68 17.84 10.05
C GLN A 202 16.06 16.47 9.70
N TRP A 203 14.85 16.39 9.09
CA TRP A 203 14.04 15.20 8.92
C TRP A 203 13.70 14.95 7.44
N LYS A 204 13.97 13.75 6.95
CA LYS A 204 13.47 13.25 5.67
C LYS A 204 12.04 12.71 5.85
N PRO A 205 11.06 13.15 5.02
CA PRO A 205 9.70 12.64 5.08
C PRO A 205 9.66 11.11 5.06
N LEU A 206 8.88 10.53 5.97
CA LEU A 206 8.84 9.09 6.20
C LEU A 206 7.56 8.48 5.61
N LEU A 207 7.73 7.45 4.79
CA LEU A 207 6.69 6.49 4.48
C LEU A 207 6.99 5.19 5.24
N LEU A 208 6.16 4.89 6.24
CA LEU A 208 6.26 3.71 7.09
C LEU A 208 5.30 2.63 6.57
N LEU A 209 5.83 1.44 6.25
CA LEU A 209 5.03 0.25 5.96
C LEU A 209 5.26 -0.80 7.04
N ILE A 210 4.18 -1.43 7.49
CA ILE A 210 4.20 -2.47 8.53
C ILE A 210 3.48 -3.69 7.95
N PRO A 211 4.19 -4.60 7.27
CA PRO A 211 3.62 -5.88 6.82
C PRO A 211 3.20 -6.73 8.02
N LEU A 212 1.99 -7.28 7.98
CA LEU A 212 1.38 -8.07 9.06
C LEU A 212 0.73 -9.33 8.50
N ARG A 213 0.66 -10.36 9.34
CA ARG A 213 -0.17 -11.56 9.12
C ARG A 213 -1.21 -11.67 10.23
N LEU A 214 -2.47 -11.37 9.90
CA LEU A 214 -3.57 -11.22 10.88
C LEU A 214 -4.42 -12.49 11.08
N GLY A 215 -3.93 -13.62 10.59
CA GLY A 215 -4.62 -14.90 10.67
C GLY A 215 -4.06 -15.92 9.68
N LEU A 216 -4.62 -17.13 9.68
CA LEU A 216 -4.16 -18.22 8.81
C LEU A 216 -4.82 -18.18 7.43
N ASN A 217 -6.14 -18.12 7.37
CA ASN A 217 -6.91 -18.09 6.11
C ASN A 217 -7.82 -16.85 6.02
N GLU A 218 -8.31 -16.41 7.16
CA GLU A 218 -9.14 -15.23 7.36
C GLU A 218 -8.55 -14.38 8.50
N ILE A 219 -8.96 -13.12 8.59
CA ILE A 219 -8.56 -12.24 9.68
C ILE A 219 -9.16 -12.74 10.99
N ASN A 220 -8.34 -12.88 12.02
CA ASN A 220 -8.83 -13.14 13.36
C ASN A 220 -9.63 -11.91 13.87
N PRO A 221 -10.90 -12.07 14.29
CA PRO A 221 -11.75 -10.95 14.70
C PRO A 221 -11.17 -10.03 15.78
N ILE A 222 -10.24 -10.51 16.61
CA ILE A 222 -9.53 -9.69 17.60
C ILE A 222 -8.83 -8.47 16.97
N TYR A 223 -8.40 -8.57 15.71
CA TYR A 223 -7.65 -7.52 15.02
C TYR A 223 -8.53 -6.50 14.30
N ILE A 224 -9.85 -6.72 14.23
CA ILE A 224 -10.78 -5.84 13.50
C ILE A 224 -10.76 -4.42 14.06
N ASN A 225 -10.77 -4.28 15.39
CA ASN A 225 -10.73 -2.97 16.03
C ASN A 225 -9.42 -2.24 15.76
N GLY A 226 -8.28 -2.94 15.90
CA GLY A 226 -6.97 -2.39 15.53
C GLY A 226 -6.94 -1.90 14.08
N LEU A 227 -7.46 -2.69 13.13
CA LEU A 227 -7.52 -2.28 11.71
C LEU A 227 -8.38 -1.03 11.52
N LYS A 228 -9.59 -1.01 12.10
CA LYS A 228 -10.48 0.17 12.04
C LYS A 228 -9.81 1.40 12.61
N THR A 229 -9.11 1.28 13.74
CA THR A 229 -8.42 2.39 14.38
C THR A 229 -7.25 2.88 13.53
N SER A 230 -6.54 2.00 12.82
CA SER A 230 -5.44 2.40 11.94
C SER A 230 -5.86 3.37 10.81
N PHE A 231 -7.10 3.28 10.32
CA PHE A 231 -7.67 4.22 9.34
C PHE A 231 -8.01 5.60 9.91
N LYS A 232 -8.13 5.72 11.24
CA LYS A 232 -8.53 6.95 11.93
C LYS A 232 -7.35 7.84 12.30
N ILE A 233 -6.15 7.26 12.35
CA ILE A 233 -4.92 7.96 12.68
C ILE A 233 -4.63 9.02 11.58
N PRO A 234 -4.30 10.28 11.92
CA PRO A 234 -4.10 11.35 10.93
C PRO A 234 -3.04 11.04 9.85
N GLN A 235 -2.00 10.28 10.22
CA GLN A 235 -0.90 9.87 9.36
C GLN A 235 -1.26 8.67 8.46
N SER A 236 -2.47 8.12 8.58
CA SER A 236 -2.88 6.91 7.85
C SER A 236 -2.81 7.10 6.34
N LEU A 237 -2.09 6.19 5.68
CA LEU A 237 -2.16 5.92 4.26
C LEU A 237 -2.91 4.62 4.00
N GLY A 238 -3.75 4.16 4.93
CA GLY A 238 -4.58 2.99 4.76
C GLY A 238 -3.79 1.67 4.79
N VAL A 239 -4.29 0.68 4.07
CA VAL A 239 -3.80 -0.70 4.11
C VAL A 239 -3.75 -1.26 2.69
N ILE A 240 -2.67 -1.97 2.35
CA ILE A 240 -2.62 -2.78 1.13
C ILE A 240 -2.63 -4.26 1.51
N GLY A 241 -3.31 -5.08 0.72
CA GLY A 241 -3.43 -6.51 1.02
C GLY A 241 -4.24 -7.24 -0.04
N GLY A 242 -4.46 -8.52 0.19
CA GLY A 242 -5.25 -9.36 -0.70
C GLY A 242 -4.53 -10.64 -1.12
N LYS A 243 -5.32 -11.57 -1.66
CA LYS A 243 -4.83 -12.85 -2.18
C LYS A 243 -3.97 -12.63 -3.44
N PRO A 244 -3.19 -13.65 -3.85
CA PRO A 244 -2.56 -13.66 -5.16
C PRO A 244 -3.53 -13.25 -6.26
N ASN A 245 -3.14 -12.23 -7.03
CA ASN A 245 -3.91 -11.64 -8.14
C ASN A 245 -5.23 -10.95 -7.77
N LEU A 246 -5.47 -10.69 -6.48
CA LEU A 246 -6.66 -10.01 -5.94
C LEU A 246 -6.26 -8.93 -4.90
N ALA A 247 -5.19 -8.18 -5.18
CA ALA A 247 -4.69 -7.14 -4.28
C ALA A 247 -5.54 -5.86 -4.36
N LEU A 248 -5.85 -5.27 -3.21
CA LEU A 248 -6.64 -4.05 -3.07
C LEU A 248 -5.91 -3.02 -2.23
N TYR A 249 -6.23 -1.74 -2.45
CA TYR A 249 -5.80 -0.64 -1.59
C TYR A 249 -6.97 -0.13 -0.76
N PHE A 250 -7.01 -0.50 0.52
CA PHE A 250 -8.01 -0.07 1.48
C PHE A 250 -7.67 1.33 1.99
N ILE A 251 -8.58 2.28 1.81
CA ILE A 251 -8.36 3.71 2.07
C ILE A 251 -9.17 4.22 3.26
N GLY A 252 -10.01 3.39 3.86
CA GLY A 252 -10.94 3.83 4.88
C GLY A 252 -11.88 2.73 5.35
N CYS A 253 -12.75 3.09 6.29
CA CYS A 253 -13.77 2.21 6.80
C CYS A 253 -15.04 2.97 7.21
N VAL A 254 -16.16 2.26 7.17
CA VAL A 254 -17.45 2.69 7.71
C VAL A 254 -18.09 1.46 8.33
N GLU A 255 -18.58 1.58 9.56
CA GLU A 255 -19.09 0.43 10.32
C GLU A 255 -18.09 -0.75 10.33
N ASN A 256 -18.46 -1.90 9.78
CA ASN A 256 -17.62 -3.09 9.66
C ASN A 256 -17.20 -3.39 8.21
N GLU A 257 -17.23 -2.37 7.37
CA GLU A 257 -16.77 -2.44 5.98
C GLU A 257 -15.53 -1.56 5.75
N VAL A 258 -14.67 -2.00 4.84
CA VAL A 258 -13.57 -1.20 4.33
C VAL A 258 -13.90 -0.65 2.95
N ILE A 259 -13.48 0.59 2.72
CA ILE A 259 -13.58 1.28 1.45
C ILE A 259 -12.24 1.12 0.74
N TYR A 260 -12.25 0.76 -0.54
CA TYR A 260 -11.01 0.46 -1.28
C TYR A 260 -11.00 0.99 -2.72
N LEU A 261 -9.78 1.07 -3.26
CA LEU A 261 -9.48 1.29 -4.68
C LEU A 261 -8.99 -0.02 -5.30
N ASP A 262 -9.61 -0.38 -6.42
CA ASP A 262 -9.42 -1.66 -7.09
C ASP A 262 -8.55 -1.52 -8.35
N PRO A 263 -7.37 -2.16 -8.45
CA PRO A 263 -6.53 -2.08 -9.64
C PRO A 263 -6.99 -2.97 -10.82
N HIS A 264 -7.99 -3.84 -10.67
CA HIS A 264 -8.33 -4.92 -11.61
C HIS A 264 -9.13 -4.50 -12.86
N THR A 265 -8.93 -3.26 -13.33
CA THR A 265 -9.44 -2.79 -14.62
C THR A 265 -8.28 -2.54 -15.58
N THR A 266 -8.35 -3.03 -16.81
CA THR A 266 -7.26 -2.82 -17.78
C THR A 266 -7.50 -1.60 -18.66
N GLN A 267 -6.69 -0.56 -18.48
CA GLN A 267 -6.76 0.69 -19.24
C GLN A 267 -5.58 0.83 -20.22
N ARG A 268 -5.65 1.75 -21.20
CA ARG A 268 -4.51 2.04 -22.09
C ARG A 268 -3.40 2.77 -21.32
N SER A 269 -2.12 2.48 -21.58
CA SER A 269 -1.02 3.36 -21.12
C SER A 269 -0.92 4.61 -21.98
N GLY A 270 -0.37 5.70 -21.44
CA GLY A 270 -0.11 6.93 -22.19
C GLY A 270 0.55 8.01 -21.33
N SER A 271 0.55 9.24 -21.83
CA SER A 271 1.19 10.40 -21.22
C SER A 271 0.15 11.42 -20.78
N VAL A 272 0.29 12.03 -19.59
CA VAL A 272 -0.56 13.15 -19.15
C VAL A 272 0.03 14.51 -19.52
N GLY A 273 1.34 14.56 -19.78
CA GLY A 273 2.06 15.74 -20.26
C GLY A 273 1.68 17.02 -19.50
N LYS A 274 1.20 18.05 -20.23
CA LYS A 274 0.79 19.34 -19.63
C LYS A 274 -0.72 19.58 -19.66
N LYS A 275 -1.51 18.60 -20.10
CA LYS A 275 -2.96 18.71 -20.31
C LYS A 275 -3.34 19.88 -21.23
N LEU A 276 -2.58 20.02 -22.31
CA LEU A 276 -2.83 20.94 -23.43
C LEU A 276 -3.76 20.31 -24.46
N GLU A 277 -3.65 18.99 -24.65
CA GLU A 277 -4.47 18.22 -25.59
C GLU A 277 -5.60 17.45 -24.88
N GLU A 278 -6.68 17.14 -25.60
CA GLU A 278 -7.83 16.39 -25.06
C GLU A 278 -7.42 14.98 -24.60
N GLU A 279 -6.54 14.31 -25.36
CA GLU A 279 -6.03 12.97 -25.02
C GLU A 279 -5.28 12.95 -23.67
N GLU A 280 -4.56 14.02 -23.34
CA GLU A 280 -3.84 14.16 -22.07
C GLU A 280 -4.82 14.34 -20.89
N ILE A 281 -5.92 15.08 -21.11
CA ILE A 281 -6.99 15.27 -20.12
C ILE A 281 -7.73 13.95 -19.88
N GLU A 282 -8.06 13.22 -20.93
CA GLU A 282 -8.65 11.89 -20.83
C GLU A 282 -7.71 10.90 -20.11
N MET A 283 -6.41 10.96 -20.41
CA MET A 283 -5.41 10.12 -19.76
C MET A 283 -5.35 10.39 -18.26
N ASP A 284 -5.29 11.66 -17.85
CA ASP A 284 -5.31 12.06 -16.44
C ASP A 284 -6.56 11.53 -15.73
N ALA A 285 -7.74 11.67 -16.34
CA ALA A 285 -9.00 11.18 -15.78
C ALA A 285 -9.00 9.67 -15.49
N THR A 286 -8.20 8.87 -16.22
CA THR A 286 -8.07 7.43 -15.98
C THR A 286 -7.34 7.06 -14.69
N TYR A 287 -6.62 8.02 -14.09
CA TYR A 287 -5.94 7.86 -12.79
C TYR A 287 -6.81 8.29 -11.61
N HIS A 288 -8.10 8.54 -11.81
CA HIS A 288 -9.04 8.95 -10.76
C HIS A 288 -10.28 8.06 -10.77
N CYS A 289 -10.48 7.33 -9.67
CA CYS A 289 -11.60 6.40 -9.55
C CYS A 289 -12.93 7.16 -9.43
N LYS A 290 -13.92 6.81 -10.25
CA LYS A 290 -15.22 7.49 -10.27
C LYS A 290 -16.09 7.16 -9.06
N SER A 291 -16.00 5.93 -8.56
CA SER A 291 -16.76 5.41 -7.42
C SER A 291 -15.91 4.43 -6.64
N SER A 292 -15.96 4.49 -5.31
CA SER A 292 -15.32 3.48 -4.46
C SER A 292 -16.17 2.23 -4.35
N SER A 293 -15.54 1.12 -4.00
CA SER A 293 -16.22 -0.10 -3.58
C SER A 293 -15.98 -0.39 -2.09
N ARG A 294 -16.83 -1.24 -1.54
CA ARG A 294 -16.79 -1.67 -0.13
C ARG A 294 -16.83 -3.18 -0.02
N ILE A 295 -16.16 -3.72 0.98
CA ILE A 295 -16.31 -5.12 1.41
C ILE A 295 -16.33 -5.18 2.94
N PRO A 296 -16.94 -6.21 3.55
CA PRO A 296 -16.77 -6.48 4.97
C PRO A 296 -15.28 -6.59 5.34
N ILE A 297 -14.88 -6.07 6.50
CA ILE A 297 -13.48 -6.16 7.00
C ILE A 297 -13.00 -7.62 7.04
N MET A 298 -13.88 -8.55 7.39
CA MET A 298 -13.58 -9.99 7.39
C MET A 298 -13.28 -10.57 6.00
N GLY A 299 -13.64 -9.86 4.93
CA GLY A 299 -13.34 -10.23 3.56
C GLY A 299 -11.90 -9.90 3.12
N ILE A 300 -11.14 -9.16 3.93
CA ILE A 300 -9.74 -8.85 3.66
C ILE A 300 -8.87 -10.10 3.91
N ASP A 301 -7.90 -10.36 3.02
CA ASP A 301 -6.91 -11.42 3.23
C ASP A 301 -6.03 -11.10 4.46
N PRO A 302 -5.68 -12.09 5.31
CA PRO A 302 -4.87 -11.82 6.49
C PRO A 302 -3.44 -11.33 6.21
N SER A 303 -2.92 -11.44 4.98
CA SER A 303 -1.66 -10.80 4.58
C SER A 303 -1.89 -9.35 4.15
N VAL A 304 -1.48 -8.41 5.00
CA VAL A 304 -1.65 -6.97 4.76
C VAL A 304 -0.36 -6.19 5.05
N ALA A 305 -0.31 -4.91 4.68
CA ALA A 305 0.63 -3.94 5.24
C ALA A 305 -0.11 -2.66 5.61
N LEU A 306 0.07 -2.21 6.86
CA LEU A 306 -0.37 -0.88 7.29
C LEU A 306 0.58 0.16 6.74
N CYS A 307 0.05 1.29 6.26
CA CYS A 307 0.83 2.35 5.67
C CYS A 307 0.60 3.66 6.43
N PHE A 308 1.67 4.36 6.81
CA PHE A 308 1.61 5.68 7.44
C PHE A 308 2.60 6.66 6.82
N PHE A 309 2.26 7.94 6.80
CA PHE A 309 3.12 9.00 6.28
C PHE A 309 3.35 10.10 7.31
N CYS A 310 4.62 10.45 7.52
CA CYS A 310 5.06 11.48 8.46
C CYS A 310 5.98 12.46 7.73
N ALA A 311 5.44 13.62 7.35
CA ALA A 311 6.21 14.67 6.67
C ALA A 311 7.29 15.26 7.58
N THR A 312 7.05 15.28 8.89
CA THR A 312 7.95 15.85 9.91
C THR A 312 8.21 14.88 11.07
N GLU A 313 9.27 15.13 11.83
CA GLU A 313 9.54 14.39 13.07
C GLU A 313 8.38 14.52 14.09
N LYS A 314 7.68 15.67 14.10
CA LYS A 314 6.51 15.88 14.95
C LYS A 314 5.38 14.93 14.57
N ASP A 315 5.15 14.73 13.27
CA ASP A 315 4.13 13.80 12.77
C ASP A 315 4.46 12.37 13.20
N PHE A 316 5.75 11.98 13.13
CA PHE A 316 6.20 10.66 13.56
C PHE A 316 6.06 10.44 15.07
N LYS A 317 6.43 11.42 15.91
CA LYS A 317 6.20 11.35 17.36
C LYS A 317 4.71 11.26 17.71
N SER A 318 3.88 12.01 16.99
CA SER A 318 2.43 11.95 17.13
C SER A 318 1.88 10.56 16.74
N LEU A 319 2.38 9.99 15.64
CA LEU A 319 2.04 8.63 15.23
C LEU A 319 2.43 7.60 16.30
N CYS A 320 3.64 7.66 16.86
CA CYS A 320 4.08 6.76 17.93
C CYS A 320 3.14 6.83 19.14
N LYS A 321 2.69 8.05 19.51
CA LYS A 321 1.73 8.26 20.58
C LYS A 321 0.37 7.60 20.26
N SER A 322 -0.19 7.83 19.07
CA SER A 322 -1.45 7.21 18.64
C SER A 322 -1.34 5.68 18.55
N ILE A 323 -0.22 5.13 18.05
CA ILE A 323 0.02 3.68 18.06
C ILE A 323 -0.03 3.14 19.48
N GLN A 324 0.69 3.77 20.42
CA GLN A 324 0.72 3.32 21.81
C GLN A 324 -0.65 3.42 22.47
N GLU A 325 -1.32 4.57 22.36
CA GLU A 325 -2.55 4.88 23.09
C GLU A 325 -3.80 4.26 22.46
N GLU A 326 -3.85 4.11 21.14
CA GLU A 326 -5.07 3.71 20.41
C GLU A 326 -4.97 2.30 19.79
N LEU A 327 -3.78 1.81 19.43
CA LEU A 327 -3.61 0.48 18.80
C LEU A 327 -3.03 -0.58 19.74
N ILE A 328 -2.25 -0.18 20.76
CA ILE A 328 -1.59 -1.11 21.68
C ILE A 328 -2.32 -1.20 23.01
N THR A 329 -2.39 -0.09 23.76
CA THR A 329 -2.91 -0.07 25.14
C THR A 329 -4.35 -0.58 25.28
N PRO A 330 -5.30 -0.29 24.35
CA PRO A 330 -6.67 -0.76 24.49
C PRO A 330 -6.86 -2.25 24.16
N GLU A 331 -5.91 -2.86 23.46
CA GLU A 331 -6.05 -4.20 22.89
C GLU A 331 -5.31 -5.24 23.73
N LYS A 332 -5.96 -6.37 24.00
CA LYS A 332 -5.30 -7.50 24.69
C LYS A 332 -4.21 -8.14 23.84
N GLN A 333 -4.41 -8.14 22.52
CA GLN A 333 -3.51 -8.70 21.52
C GLN A 333 -3.41 -7.67 20.38
N PRO A 334 -2.45 -6.74 20.46
CA PRO A 334 -2.35 -5.66 19.48
C PRO A 334 -1.84 -6.15 18.12
N LEU A 335 -2.00 -5.31 17.10
CA LEU A 335 -1.52 -5.58 15.74
C LEU A 335 0.01 -5.59 15.64
N LEU A 336 0.67 -4.80 16.50
CA LEU A 336 2.10 -4.56 16.49
C LEU A 336 2.59 -4.18 17.88
N GLU A 337 3.90 -4.26 18.09
CA GLU A 337 4.60 -3.77 19.25
C GLU A 337 5.36 -2.46 18.91
N LEU A 338 5.54 -1.61 19.91
CA LEU A 338 6.30 -0.36 19.81
C LEU A 338 7.45 -0.38 20.82
N CYS A 339 8.67 -0.31 20.34
CA CYS A 339 9.88 -0.33 21.16
C CYS A 339 10.73 0.91 20.93
N ALA A 340 11.31 1.47 21.99
CA ALA A 340 12.23 2.59 21.86
C ALA A 340 13.55 2.16 21.17
N GLU A 341 14.13 1.04 21.62
CA GLU A 341 15.41 0.49 21.16
C GLU A 341 15.29 -1.00 20.85
N ARG A 342 16.20 -1.50 20.00
CA ARG A 342 16.40 -2.94 19.87
C ARG A 342 16.86 -3.49 21.21
N LEU A 343 16.24 -4.58 21.67
CA LEU A 343 16.79 -5.34 22.78
C LEU A 343 18.19 -5.85 22.38
N ALA A 344 19.17 -5.77 23.29
CA ALA A 344 20.57 -6.10 22.99
C ALA A 344 20.78 -7.54 22.45
N GLN A 345 19.81 -8.43 22.65
CA GLN A 345 19.79 -9.81 22.15
C GLN A 345 19.32 -9.91 20.69
N TRP A 346 18.80 -8.82 20.09
CA TRP A 346 18.30 -8.72 18.72
C TRP A 346 19.27 -7.92 17.83
N SER A 347 20.55 -8.27 17.91
CA SER A 347 21.49 -7.87 16.87
C SER A 347 21.09 -8.58 15.57
N PRO A 348 21.11 -7.90 14.42
CA PRO A 348 20.64 -8.51 13.19
C PRO A 348 21.51 -9.72 12.87
N VAL A 349 20.89 -10.88 12.69
CA VAL A 349 21.47 -11.87 11.79
C VAL A 349 21.28 -11.29 10.39
N GLU A 350 22.23 -10.48 9.95
CA GLU A 350 22.44 -10.32 8.52
C GLU A 350 22.61 -11.76 7.96
N ASP A 351 21.78 -12.13 6.98
CA ASP A 351 21.68 -13.46 6.33
C ASP A 351 20.74 -14.56 6.90
N ILE A 352 19.47 -14.28 7.23
CA ILE A 352 18.42 -15.35 7.29
C ILE A 352 17.27 -15.14 6.28
N ALA A 353 17.16 -13.97 5.63
CA ALA A 353 16.20 -13.78 4.55
C ALA A 353 16.49 -14.70 3.32
N SER A 354 17.72 -15.20 3.19
CA SER A 354 18.13 -16.23 2.22
C SER A 354 17.72 -17.65 2.64
N GLU A 355 17.63 -17.96 3.93
CA GLU A 355 17.32 -19.33 4.40
C GLU A 355 15.82 -19.61 4.56
N ALA A 356 15.00 -18.60 4.85
CA ALA A 356 13.54 -18.78 4.90
C ALA A 356 12.92 -19.08 3.51
N THR A 357 13.68 -18.84 2.43
CA THR A 357 13.27 -19.17 1.06
C THR A 357 13.69 -20.61 0.67
N ALA A 358 14.59 -21.25 1.42
CA ALA A 358 15.10 -22.60 1.14
C ALA A 358 14.32 -23.74 1.84
N THR A 359 13.49 -23.43 2.85
CA THR A 359 12.70 -24.44 3.57
C THR A 359 11.33 -24.75 2.95
N SER A 360 11.09 -24.39 1.69
CA SER A 360 9.91 -24.83 0.92
C SER A 360 10.20 -25.90 -0.14
N THR A 361 11.44 -26.37 -0.24
CA THR A 361 11.84 -27.51 -1.06
C THR A 361 12.44 -28.59 -0.16
N PHE A 362 11.64 -29.56 0.28
CA PHE A 362 11.99 -30.97 0.54
C PHE A 362 10.82 -31.63 1.27
N VAL A 363 9.84 -32.11 0.51
CA VAL A 363 9.11 -33.34 0.86
C VAL A 363 8.91 -34.12 -0.44
N ASP A 364 10.01 -34.54 -1.07
CA ASP A 364 9.96 -35.69 -1.95
C ASP A 364 9.91 -36.92 -1.05
N PHE A 365 8.75 -37.57 -1.02
CA PHE A 365 8.58 -38.91 -0.47
C PHE A 365 9.40 -39.86 -1.36
N GLU A 366 10.62 -40.17 -0.94
CA GLU A 366 11.40 -41.23 -1.57
C GLU A 366 10.70 -42.58 -1.37
N HIS A 367 10.51 -43.25 -2.51
CA HIS A 367 10.13 -44.65 -2.64
C HIS A 367 11.01 -45.56 -1.76
N ILE A 368 10.36 -46.26 -0.82
CA ILE A 368 10.96 -47.45 -0.19
C ILE A 368 10.48 -48.66 -0.98
N ASP A 369 11.37 -49.23 -1.79
CA ASP A 369 11.20 -50.54 -2.41
C ASP A 369 11.50 -51.64 -1.37
N PRO A 370 10.69 -52.72 -1.28
CA PRO A 370 10.89 -53.77 -0.30
C PRO A 370 11.87 -54.82 -0.86
N GLN A 371 13.08 -54.88 -0.30
CA GLN A 371 13.97 -56.02 -0.50
C GLN A 371 14.00 -56.89 0.76
N TYR A 372 13.57 -58.13 0.53
CA TYR A 372 13.70 -59.33 1.36
C TYR A 372 14.90 -59.31 2.31
N ASP A 373 14.63 -59.48 3.59
CA ASP A 373 15.52 -60.28 4.44
C ASP A 373 14.70 -61.22 5.32
N THR A 374 15.09 -62.48 5.23
CA THR A 374 14.48 -63.65 5.86
C THR A 374 15.14 -63.86 7.21
N SER A 375 14.37 -63.83 8.29
CA SER A 375 14.63 -64.70 9.43
C SER A 375 13.35 -64.95 10.21
N ASP A 376 12.97 -66.22 10.21
CA ASP A 376 12.02 -66.84 11.10
C ASP A 376 12.45 -66.63 12.57
N GLU A 377 11.48 -66.41 13.46
CA GLU A 377 11.13 -67.33 14.55
C GLU A 377 10.28 -66.60 15.62
N ASP A 378 9.07 -67.14 15.81
CA ASP A 378 8.37 -67.35 17.07
C ASP A 378 8.17 -66.20 18.08
N PHE A 379 6.92 -65.82 18.34
CA PHE A 379 6.13 -66.44 19.41
C PHE A 379 4.71 -65.86 19.53
N GLU A 380 3.82 -66.77 19.93
CA GLU A 380 2.38 -66.69 20.10
C GLU A 380 1.84 -65.68 21.13
N PHE A 381 0.61 -65.23 20.82
CA PHE A 381 -0.57 -64.99 21.66
C PHE A 381 -0.49 -64.70 23.19
N LEU A 382 -1.29 -63.67 23.53
CA LEU A 382 -2.17 -63.47 24.70
C LEU A 382 -1.55 -63.04 26.04
N GLY A 383 -2.13 -61.96 26.58
CA GLY A 383 -2.00 -61.46 27.94
C GLY A 383 -2.56 -60.06 28.07
#